data_AF-A0A943N7F9-F1
#
_entry.id   AF-A0A943N7F9-F1
#
_cell.length_a   1.000
_cell.length_b   1.000
_cell.length_c   1.000
_cell.angle_alpha   90.00
_cell.angle_beta   90.00
_cell.angle_gamma   90.00
#
_symmetry.space_group_name_H-M   'P 1'
#
loop_
_entity.id
_entity.type
_entity.pdbx_description
1 polymer ?
#
loop_
_entity_poly.entity_id
_entity_poly.type
_entity_poly.pdbx_seq_one_letter_code
_entity_poly.pdbx_strand_id
1 'polypeptide(L)'
;MGTYLDQTELYLFNEGKSAYAYRALGCHRVTMEDGGAAYRFAVWAPNALSVSVVGSFNNWDVNANIMEPCFTTGVWQAHIRNACAGDLYKFAIYTADEQLIFKADPFAFYSQMRPDTASVIWDCDSYAWHDEGYMRHRPYRGANIHTSPVSIYEVHLGSWRKGLDYAALATELADYVEEMGYTHVELMPLSEYPLDDSWGYQTTGYYSATSRYGDPNGLKALIDAFHSRGIGVILDWVAAHFTKDAHGLRLFDGTALYEHADPRRSEQPQWGTLQFNFERSEVISFLVSNAVFWLNEYHIDGLRTDAVSCMLYLDFGKEGKQFLPNKFGGRENLAAIEFFKTLSTAVKRESPGALLIAEESTAFDGVTRDANKGGLGFDFKWNMGWMNDVLSYMKQDSVYRKYSHEKLTFPMMYAFSEHFILPLSHDEVVHLKNSLIGRMKGSYEEMFMQLRQLYMLQYAMPGKKLLFMGGEFGQFAEWNFKTSIDWMLLDYEHHAALREFVKALNMTYRSNSPLFEIDDSWDGFEWRQVDDAAHSIIAFSRMDAERDELLCVFNFTPVDHGAYPIHMPYRCTLERVMSSIERDEPLIPAEDEGEGCVLLMELKGYEAAYYRVRR
;
A
#
# COMPACT_ATOMS: atom_id res chain seq x y z
N MET A 1 -26.86 14.65 -10.08
CA MET A 1 -26.97 15.08 -8.67
C MET A 1 -28.17 16.00 -8.49
N GLY A 2 -28.79 15.97 -7.31
CA GLY A 2 -29.83 16.94 -6.94
C GLY A 2 -29.26 18.35 -6.81
N THR A 3 -30.05 19.36 -7.18
CA THR A 3 -29.67 20.77 -7.04
C THR A 3 -29.38 21.10 -5.58
N TYR A 4 -30.23 20.67 -4.66
CA TYR A 4 -30.07 20.81 -3.22
C TYR A 4 -29.66 19.49 -2.58
N LEU A 5 -29.04 19.57 -1.39
CA LEU A 5 -28.66 18.39 -0.62
C LEU A 5 -29.89 17.64 -0.10
N ASP A 6 -29.87 16.31 -0.24
CA ASP A 6 -30.94 15.45 0.27
C ASP A 6 -30.79 15.22 1.78
N GLN A 7 -31.91 15.27 2.49
CA GLN A 7 -31.94 15.03 3.94
C GLN A 7 -31.51 13.61 4.29
N THR A 8 -31.76 12.62 3.41
CA THR A 8 -31.31 11.24 3.63
C THR A 8 -29.81 11.11 3.51
N GLU A 9 -29.20 11.74 2.50
CA GLU A 9 -27.73 11.77 2.32
C GLU A 9 -27.04 12.38 3.55
N LEU A 10 -27.54 13.51 4.05
CA LEU A 10 -27.00 14.17 5.24
C LEU A 10 -27.24 13.37 6.52
N TYR A 11 -28.40 12.71 6.65
CA TYR A 11 -28.66 11.79 7.75
C TYR A 11 -27.66 10.63 7.79
N LEU A 12 -27.40 9.99 6.65
CA LEU A 12 -26.40 8.92 6.55
C LEU A 12 -24.98 9.41 6.87
N PHE A 13 -24.66 10.65 6.46
CA PHE A 13 -23.38 11.28 6.80
C PHE A 13 -23.23 11.47 8.32
N ASN A 14 -24.22 12.08 8.98
CA ASN A 14 -24.20 12.29 10.44
C ASN A 14 -24.25 10.98 11.24
N GLU A 15 -24.81 9.91 10.68
CA GLU A 15 -24.87 8.59 11.32
C GLU A 15 -23.61 7.72 11.08
N GLY A 16 -22.61 8.21 10.33
CA GLY A 16 -21.38 7.46 10.07
C GLY A 16 -21.55 6.31 9.08
N LYS A 17 -22.60 6.34 8.26
CA LYS A 17 -23.02 5.25 7.36
C LYS A 17 -22.87 5.62 5.87
N SER A 18 -22.41 6.83 5.56
CA SER A 18 -22.28 7.26 4.18
C SER A 18 -20.97 6.79 3.55
N ALA A 19 -21.08 5.94 2.52
CA ALA A 19 -19.96 5.57 1.65
C ALA A 19 -19.77 6.54 0.46
N TYR A 20 -20.71 7.45 0.25
CA TYR A 20 -20.74 8.36 -0.90
C TYR A 20 -20.90 9.82 -0.47
N ALA A 21 -20.39 10.17 0.72
CA ALA A 21 -20.40 11.54 1.23
C ALA A 21 -19.82 12.54 0.22
N TYR A 22 -18.82 12.14 -0.58
CA TYR A 22 -18.23 12.97 -1.64
C TYR A 22 -19.20 13.37 -2.76
N ARG A 23 -20.35 12.70 -2.91
CA ARG A 23 -21.38 13.09 -3.89
C ARG A 23 -22.30 14.20 -3.38
N ALA A 24 -22.33 14.38 -2.06
CA ALA A 24 -23.10 15.41 -1.37
C ALA A 24 -22.19 16.61 -1.03
N LEU A 25 -21.11 16.36 -0.30
CA LEU A 25 -20.15 17.38 0.14
C LEU A 25 -19.13 17.70 -0.96
N GLY A 26 -18.50 18.87 -0.87
CA GLY A 26 -17.56 19.37 -1.86
C GLY A 26 -18.20 20.33 -2.87
N CYS A 27 -17.59 20.45 -4.05
CA CYS A 27 -18.06 21.30 -5.14
C CYS A 27 -18.57 20.47 -6.31
N HIS A 28 -19.82 20.68 -6.71
CA HIS A 28 -20.49 19.89 -7.74
C HIS A 28 -21.24 20.75 -8.73
N ARG A 29 -21.15 20.42 -10.02
CA ARG A 29 -21.98 21.07 -11.04
C ARG A 29 -23.43 20.63 -10.89
N VAL A 30 -24.36 21.58 -10.87
CA VAL A 30 -25.80 21.33 -10.75
C VAL A 30 -26.60 22.16 -11.74
N THR A 31 -27.83 21.72 -12.01
CA THR A 31 -28.82 22.49 -12.78
C THR A 31 -29.85 23.06 -11.80
N MET A 32 -30.05 24.37 -11.83
CA MET A 32 -31.02 25.09 -10.99
C MET A 32 -32.45 24.86 -11.52
N GLU A 33 -33.47 25.20 -10.72
CA GLU A 33 -34.89 25.02 -11.10
C GLU A 33 -35.29 25.78 -12.38
N ASP A 34 -34.61 26.90 -12.66
CA ASP A 34 -34.80 27.70 -13.87
C ASP A 34 -34.03 27.15 -15.10
N GLY A 35 -33.39 25.98 -14.97
CA GLY A 35 -32.58 25.35 -16.00
C GLY A 35 -31.16 25.93 -16.15
N GLY A 36 -30.79 26.96 -15.39
CA GLY A 36 -29.45 27.53 -15.42
C GLY A 36 -28.41 26.65 -14.71
N ALA A 37 -27.18 26.65 -15.20
CA ALA A 37 -26.07 25.96 -14.54
C ALA A 37 -25.56 26.74 -13.33
N ALA A 38 -25.13 26.02 -12.30
CA ALA A 38 -24.43 26.56 -11.14
C ALA A 38 -23.46 25.50 -10.58
N TYR A 39 -22.59 25.92 -9.67
CA TYR A 39 -21.86 25.00 -8.79
C TYR A 39 -22.46 25.04 -7.38
N ARG A 40 -22.78 23.87 -6.84
CA ARG A 40 -23.16 23.67 -5.44
C ARG A 40 -21.90 23.39 -4.63
N PHE A 41 -21.65 24.22 -3.63
CA PHE A 41 -20.60 24.02 -2.64
C PHE A 41 -21.25 23.54 -1.35
N ALA A 42 -20.65 22.55 -0.69
CA ALA A 42 -21.16 22.01 0.56
C ALA A 42 -20.02 21.60 1.52
N VAL A 43 -20.07 22.08 2.77
CA VAL A 43 -19.02 21.82 3.76
C VAL A 43 -19.57 21.60 5.16
N TRP A 44 -19.00 20.65 5.90
CA TRP A 44 -19.36 20.37 7.28
C TRP A 44 -18.53 21.25 8.24
N ALA A 45 -19.23 22.16 8.94
CA ALA A 45 -18.63 23.10 9.90
C ALA A 45 -19.68 23.47 10.98
N PRO A 46 -20.06 22.52 11.85
CA PRO A 46 -21.20 22.65 12.75
C PRO A 46 -21.07 23.78 13.79
N ASN A 47 -19.84 24.16 14.17
CA ASN A 47 -19.60 25.18 15.19
C ASN A 47 -19.26 26.57 14.61
N ALA A 48 -19.25 26.70 13.27
CA ALA A 48 -19.04 27.98 12.62
C ALA A 48 -20.21 28.93 12.87
N LEU A 49 -19.93 30.22 13.06
CA LEU A 49 -20.94 31.28 13.11
C LEU A 49 -21.44 31.66 11.72
N SER A 50 -20.54 31.64 10.72
CA SER A 50 -20.89 31.79 9.31
C SER A 50 -19.81 31.16 8.44
N VAL A 51 -20.20 30.74 7.23
CA VAL A 51 -19.30 30.22 6.22
C VAL A 51 -19.59 30.92 4.90
N SER A 52 -18.55 31.27 4.16
CA SER A 52 -18.63 31.82 2.80
C SER A 52 -17.73 31.05 1.86
N VAL A 53 -18.14 30.94 0.60
CA VAL A 53 -17.27 30.48 -0.48
C VAL A 53 -16.51 31.67 -1.04
N VAL A 54 -15.19 31.61 -1.05
CA VAL A 54 -14.33 32.65 -1.62
C VAL A 54 -13.51 32.06 -2.74
N GLY A 55 -13.29 32.80 -3.82
CA GLY A 55 -12.53 32.29 -4.95
C GLY A 55 -12.29 33.33 -6.03
N SER A 56 -11.65 32.87 -7.10
CA SER A 56 -11.35 33.69 -8.27
C SER A 56 -12.59 34.37 -8.88
N PHE A 57 -13.74 33.68 -8.92
CA PHE A 57 -15.01 34.19 -9.46
C PHE A 57 -15.65 35.33 -8.65
N ASN A 58 -15.22 35.56 -7.40
CA ASN A 58 -15.75 36.63 -6.53
C ASN A 58 -14.65 37.52 -5.93
N ASN A 59 -13.44 37.51 -6.52
CA ASN A 59 -12.28 38.26 -6.03
C ASN A 59 -11.92 37.98 -4.57
N TRP A 60 -12.19 36.76 -4.09
CA TRP A 60 -11.96 36.34 -2.71
C TRP A 60 -12.73 37.17 -1.66
N ASP A 61 -13.85 37.80 -2.04
CA ASP A 61 -14.69 38.59 -1.11
C ASP A 61 -15.54 37.68 -0.21
N VAL A 62 -15.26 37.74 1.09
CA VAL A 62 -15.94 36.95 2.13
C VAL A 62 -17.43 37.26 2.29
N ASN A 63 -17.91 38.38 1.73
CA ASN A 63 -19.32 38.78 1.81
C ASN A 63 -20.10 38.45 0.53
N ALA A 64 -19.43 38.06 -0.55
CA ALA A 64 -20.06 37.88 -1.85
C ALA A 64 -20.93 36.63 -1.93
N ASN A 65 -20.50 35.52 -1.30
CA ASN A 65 -21.18 34.22 -1.38
C ASN A 65 -21.25 33.53 -0.01
N ILE A 66 -22.05 34.10 0.89
CA ILE A 66 -22.36 33.52 2.21
C ILE A 66 -23.19 32.23 2.00
N MET A 67 -22.84 31.18 2.73
CA MET A 67 -23.50 29.87 2.69
C MET A 67 -24.65 29.78 3.69
N GLU A 68 -25.62 28.93 3.38
CA GLU A 68 -26.80 28.68 4.22
C GLU A 68 -26.66 27.33 4.95
N PRO A 69 -27.05 27.24 6.23
CA PRO A 69 -27.04 25.98 6.96
C PRO A 69 -28.11 25.02 6.41
N CYS A 70 -27.75 23.75 6.28
CA CYS A 70 -28.61 22.67 5.83
C CYS A 70 -29.26 21.98 7.02
N PHE A 71 -30.50 22.37 7.32
CA PHE A 71 -31.26 21.82 8.45
C PHE A 71 -30.47 21.97 9.77
N THR A 72 -30.39 20.89 10.56
CA THR A 72 -29.60 20.81 11.81
C THR A 72 -28.39 19.88 11.68
N THR A 73 -27.88 19.70 10.45
CA THR A 73 -26.84 18.69 10.13
C THR A 73 -25.40 19.16 10.37
N GLY A 74 -25.23 20.48 10.55
CA GLY A 74 -23.91 21.12 10.60
C GLY A 74 -23.24 21.33 9.24
N VAL A 75 -23.93 20.97 8.15
CA VAL A 75 -23.47 21.22 6.78
C VAL A 75 -23.99 22.57 6.30
N TRP A 76 -23.14 23.31 5.59
CA TRP A 76 -23.46 24.57 4.94
C TRP A 76 -23.47 24.37 3.42
N GLN A 77 -24.34 25.06 2.68
CA GLN A 77 -24.36 25.01 1.22
C GLN A 77 -24.47 26.40 0.56
N ALA A 78 -23.99 26.52 -0.67
CA ALA A 78 -24.26 27.66 -1.54
C ALA A 78 -24.29 27.24 -3.02
N HIS A 79 -25.05 28.00 -3.83
CA HIS A 79 -25.14 27.82 -5.28
C HIS A 79 -24.58 29.05 -5.99
N ILE A 80 -23.54 28.87 -6.79
CA ILE A 80 -22.81 29.98 -7.41
C ILE A 80 -22.85 29.82 -8.93
N ARG A 81 -23.49 30.78 -9.61
CA ARG A 81 -23.73 30.74 -11.07
C ARG A 81 -22.56 31.25 -11.90
N ASN A 82 -21.73 32.13 -11.34
CA ASN A 82 -20.57 32.71 -12.00
C ASN A 82 -19.28 31.89 -11.80
N ALA A 83 -19.33 30.82 -11.00
CA ALA A 83 -18.23 29.88 -10.85
C ALA A 83 -18.11 28.96 -12.09
N CYS A 84 -16.90 28.62 -12.47
CA CYS A 84 -16.54 27.81 -13.63
C CYS A 84 -15.57 26.68 -13.25
N ALA A 85 -15.56 25.59 -14.02
CA ALA A 85 -14.52 24.57 -13.91
C ALA A 85 -13.13 25.21 -14.04
N GLY A 86 -12.20 24.82 -13.17
CA GLY A 86 -10.86 25.41 -13.07
C GLY A 86 -10.74 26.61 -12.13
N ASP A 87 -11.86 27.19 -11.66
CA ASP A 87 -11.79 28.27 -10.68
C ASP A 87 -11.18 27.79 -9.36
N LEU A 88 -10.37 28.66 -8.77
CA LEU A 88 -9.81 28.48 -7.44
C LEU A 88 -10.81 28.91 -6.38
N TYR A 89 -10.93 28.14 -5.29
CA TYR A 89 -11.78 28.48 -4.16
C TYR A 89 -11.27 27.96 -2.81
N LYS A 90 -11.80 28.55 -1.74
CA LYS A 90 -11.68 28.12 -0.33
C LYS A 90 -12.98 28.40 0.41
N PHE A 91 -13.11 27.85 1.61
CA PHE A 91 -14.11 28.28 2.57
C PHE A 91 -13.52 29.32 3.52
N ALA A 92 -14.16 30.47 3.61
CA ALA A 92 -13.95 31.47 4.65
C ALA A 92 -14.90 31.15 5.82
N ILE A 93 -14.35 30.79 6.98
CA ILE A 93 -15.12 30.36 8.15
C ILE A 93 -14.93 31.40 9.25
N TYR A 94 -16.04 31.94 9.76
CA TYR A 94 -16.04 32.77 10.97
C TYR A 94 -16.36 31.88 12.17
N THR A 95 -15.38 31.70 13.05
CA THR A 95 -15.44 30.75 14.18
C THR A 95 -16.22 31.34 15.36
N ALA A 96 -16.60 30.48 16.31
CA ALA A 96 -17.22 30.91 17.58
C ALA A 96 -16.31 31.83 18.43
N ASP A 97 -14.99 31.75 18.23
CA ASP A 97 -13.98 32.62 18.85
C ASP A 97 -13.75 33.92 18.07
N GLU A 98 -14.67 34.29 17.18
CA GLU A 98 -14.63 35.53 16.39
C GLU A 98 -13.40 35.65 15.46
N GLN A 99 -12.86 34.51 15.00
CA GLN A 99 -11.75 34.48 14.05
C GLN A 99 -12.23 34.15 12.64
N LEU A 100 -11.71 34.87 11.65
CA LEU A 100 -11.86 34.51 10.25
C LEU A 100 -10.69 33.63 9.81
N ILE A 101 -10.98 32.38 9.42
CA ILE A 101 -9.99 31.42 8.92
C ILE A 101 -10.35 30.98 7.49
N PHE A 102 -9.35 30.54 6.74
CA PHE A 102 -9.51 30.04 5.37
C PHE A 102 -9.11 28.57 5.28
N LYS A 103 -10.01 27.75 4.74
CA LYS A 103 -9.83 26.31 4.60
C LYS A 103 -9.90 25.87 3.15
N ALA A 104 -9.02 24.96 2.77
CA ALA A 104 -9.24 24.15 1.57
C ALA A 104 -10.46 23.26 1.79
N ASP A 105 -11.15 22.90 0.73
CA ASP A 105 -12.29 21.99 0.79
C ASP A 105 -11.82 20.57 1.14
N PRO A 106 -12.30 19.97 2.25
CA PRO A 106 -11.99 18.59 2.61
C PRO A 106 -12.36 17.57 1.53
N PHE A 107 -13.35 17.89 0.71
CA PHE A 107 -13.88 17.08 -0.40
C PHE A 107 -13.50 17.65 -1.78
N ALA A 108 -12.43 18.45 -1.86
CA ALA A 108 -11.92 18.92 -3.15
C ALA A 108 -11.51 17.74 -4.04
N PHE A 109 -11.97 17.71 -5.29
CA PHE A 109 -11.51 16.74 -6.28
C PHE A 109 -10.21 17.12 -6.97
N TYR A 110 -9.83 18.40 -6.88
CA TYR A 110 -8.55 18.88 -7.35
C TYR A 110 -8.05 20.03 -6.48
N SER A 111 -6.73 20.13 -6.37
CA SER A 111 -6.04 21.11 -5.53
C SER A 111 -5.01 21.87 -6.35
N GLN A 112 -4.69 23.10 -5.94
CA GLN A 112 -3.56 23.82 -6.52
C GLN A 112 -2.23 23.11 -6.23
N MET A 113 -1.27 23.32 -7.13
CA MET A 113 0.12 22.90 -6.92
C MET A 113 0.72 23.63 -5.74
N ARG A 114 1.24 22.86 -4.78
CA ARG A 114 1.98 23.39 -3.63
C ARG A 114 3.09 24.36 -4.08
N PRO A 115 3.38 25.44 -3.32
CA PRO A 115 2.91 25.71 -1.96
C PRO A 115 1.52 26.36 -1.87
N ASP A 116 0.84 26.57 -3.00
CA ASP A 116 -0.53 27.08 -3.00
C ASP A 116 -1.51 26.05 -2.42
N THR A 117 -2.66 26.53 -1.91
CA THR A 117 -3.53 25.74 -1.03
C THR A 117 -5.02 25.88 -1.34
N ALA A 118 -5.40 26.53 -2.44
CA ALA A 118 -6.81 26.57 -2.83
C ALA A 118 -7.23 25.23 -3.42
N SER A 119 -8.51 24.92 -3.24
CA SER A 119 -9.18 23.87 -3.99
C SER A 119 -9.50 24.39 -5.39
N VAL A 120 -9.62 23.48 -6.36
CA VAL A 120 -9.95 23.79 -7.74
C VAL A 120 -11.28 23.14 -8.09
N ILE A 121 -12.19 23.88 -8.71
CA ILE A 121 -13.47 23.32 -9.18
C ILE A 121 -13.16 22.33 -10.30
N TRP A 122 -13.50 21.06 -10.08
CA TRP A 122 -13.24 19.98 -11.04
C TRP A 122 -14.46 19.07 -11.17
N ASP A 123 -14.66 18.55 -12.38
CA ASP A 123 -15.74 17.60 -12.69
C ASP A 123 -15.14 16.21 -12.95
N CYS A 124 -15.43 15.28 -12.04
CA CYS A 124 -14.91 13.91 -12.08
C CYS A 124 -15.43 13.09 -13.27
N ASP A 125 -16.56 13.48 -13.88
CA ASP A 125 -17.23 12.71 -14.94
C ASP A 125 -16.63 12.98 -16.34
N SER A 126 -15.52 13.74 -16.43
CA SER A 126 -14.94 14.17 -17.71
C SER A 126 -14.03 13.14 -18.40
N TYR A 127 -13.63 12.06 -17.72
CA TYR A 127 -12.77 11.01 -18.28
C TYR A 127 -13.58 9.80 -18.77
N ALA A 128 -13.26 9.29 -19.95
CA ALA A 128 -13.84 8.08 -20.51
C ALA A 128 -12.88 6.90 -20.31
N TRP A 129 -13.28 5.94 -19.47
CA TRP A 129 -12.52 4.73 -19.18
C TRP A 129 -12.57 3.70 -20.31
N HIS A 130 -11.50 2.91 -20.45
CA HIS A 130 -11.40 1.81 -21.42
C HIS A 130 -11.21 0.44 -20.76
N ASP A 131 -11.33 0.37 -19.43
CA ASP A 131 -11.06 -0.80 -18.60
C ASP A 131 -12.32 -1.58 -18.18
N GLU A 132 -13.47 -1.36 -18.82
CA GLU A 132 -14.75 -2.01 -18.44
C GLU A 132 -14.63 -3.53 -18.33
N GLY A 133 -13.88 -4.14 -19.25
CA GLY A 133 -13.59 -5.57 -19.24
C GLY A 133 -12.77 -5.99 -18.02
N TYR A 134 -11.75 -5.20 -17.66
CA TYR A 134 -10.93 -5.43 -16.48
C TYR A 134 -11.77 -5.30 -15.20
N MET A 135 -12.54 -4.22 -15.06
CA MET A 135 -13.37 -3.93 -13.89
C MET A 135 -14.48 -4.94 -13.67
N ARG A 136 -15.11 -5.45 -14.75
CA ARG A 136 -16.09 -6.54 -14.67
C ARG A 136 -15.51 -7.82 -14.07
N HIS A 137 -14.22 -8.07 -14.26
CA HIS A 137 -13.52 -9.24 -13.74
C HIS A 137 -12.91 -9.02 -12.34
N ARG A 138 -12.84 -7.78 -11.83
CA ARG A 138 -12.27 -7.45 -10.51
C ARG A 138 -12.89 -8.27 -9.37
N PRO A 139 -14.22 -8.46 -9.27
CA PRO A 139 -14.81 -9.28 -8.20
C PRO A 139 -14.31 -10.73 -8.20
N TYR A 140 -14.12 -11.32 -9.39
CA TYR A 140 -13.61 -12.69 -9.52
C TYR A 140 -12.13 -12.78 -9.18
N ARG A 141 -11.32 -11.78 -9.57
CA ARG A 141 -9.90 -11.71 -9.18
C ARG A 141 -9.74 -11.57 -7.66
N GLY A 142 -10.47 -10.64 -7.04
CA GLY A 142 -10.44 -10.43 -5.60
C GLY A 142 -10.88 -11.66 -4.80
N ALA A 143 -11.93 -12.37 -5.26
CA ALA A 143 -12.38 -13.61 -4.61
C ALA A 143 -11.33 -14.74 -4.62
N ASN A 144 -10.38 -14.72 -5.56
CA ASN A 144 -9.32 -15.71 -5.71
C ASN A 144 -7.93 -15.15 -5.38
N ILE A 145 -7.83 -13.97 -4.76
CA ILE A 145 -6.55 -13.27 -4.61
C ILE A 145 -5.55 -14.06 -3.75
N HIS A 146 -6.03 -14.81 -2.74
CA HIS A 146 -5.18 -15.62 -1.86
C HIS A 146 -4.54 -16.81 -2.58
N THR A 147 -5.16 -17.35 -3.63
CA THR A 147 -4.65 -18.47 -4.43
C THR A 147 -4.03 -18.01 -5.76
N SER A 148 -3.98 -16.70 -6.01
CA SER A 148 -3.41 -16.11 -7.22
C SER A 148 -1.97 -15.60 -6.99
N PRO A 149 -1.16 -15.44 -8.05
CA PRO A 149 0.16 -14.82 -7.92
C PRO A 149 0.02 -13.31 -7.69
N VAL A 150 0.62 -12.81 -6.60
CA VAL A 150 0.68 -11.38 -6.28
C VAL A 150 2.14 -10.98 -6.10
N SER A 151 2.67 -10.26 -7.08
CA SER A 151 4.00 -9.66 -7.08
C SER A 151 3.85 -8.16 -7.38
N ILE A 152 4.23 -7.35 -6.39
CA ILE A 152 3.94 -5.92 -6.31
C ILE A 152 5.24 -5.13 -6.53
N TYR A 153 5.21 -4.19 -7.48
CA TYR A 153 6.24 -3.17 -7.64
C TYR A 153 5.82 -1.89 -6.92
N GLU A 154 6.47 -1.56 -5.81
CA GLU A 154 6.15 -0.35 -5.03
C GLU A 154 6.90 0.87 -5.59
N VAL A 155 6.19 1.98 -5.80
CA VAL A 155 6.68 3.14 -6.56
C VAL A 155 6.30 4.48 -5.93
N HIS A 156 7.29 5.36 -5.77
CA HIS A 156 7.06 6.79 -5.59
C HIS A 156 7.14 7.52 -6.95
N LEU A 157 5.99 7.96 -7.48
CA LEU A 157 5.91 8.54 -8.83
C LEU A 157 6.90 9.69 -9.05
N GLY A 158 7.04 10.59 -8.08
CA GLY A 158 7.88 11.78 -8.20
C GLY A 158 9.38 11.54 -8.14
N SER A 159 9.84 10.31 -7.90
CA SER A 159 11.28 9.95 -7.85
C SER A 159 11.62 8.68 -8.60
N TRP A 160 10.65 7.96 -9.18
CA TRP A 160 10.93 6.88 -10.12
C TRP A 160 11.75 7.41 -11.31
N ARG A 161 11.19 8.39 -12.03
CA ARG A 161 11.88 9.23 -13.00
C ARG A 161 11.41 10.67 -12.84
N LYS A 162 12.32 11.58 -12.48
CA LYS A 162 12.00 12.99 -12.26
C LYS A 162 11.49 13.65 -13.53
N GLY A 163 10.47 14.49 -13.38
CA GLY A 163 9.93 15.34 -14.45
C GLY A 163 8.83 14.69 -15.28
N LEU A 164 8.40 13.46 -14.97
CA LEU A 164 7.28 12.82 -15.64
C LEU A 164 5.95 13.30 -15.05
N ASP A 165 5.01 13.59 -15.93
CA ASP A 165 3.60 13.77 -15.60
C ASP A 165 2.85 12.42 -15.67
N TYR A 166 1.57 12.40 -15.30
CA TYR A 166 0.78 11.18 -15.33
C TYR A 166 0.68 10.56 -16.73
N ALA A 167 0.66 11.37 -17.79
CA ALA A 167 0.56 10.89 -19.17
C ALA A 167 1.83 10.16 -19.61
N ALA A 168 3.01 10.71 -19.28
CA ALA A 168 4.28 10.04 -19.52
C ALA A 168 4.41 8.76 -18.69
N LEU A 169 4.00 8.79 -17.42
CA LEU A 169 3.96 7.61 -16.56
C LEU A 169 3.03 6.51 -17.10
N ALA A 170 1.89 6.89 -17.69
CA ALA A 170 0.93 5.95 -18.30
C ALA A 170 1.53 5.16 -19.47
N THR A 171 2.64 5.64 -20.03
CA THR A 171 3.44 4.89 -21.01
C THR A 171 4.64 4.25 -20.32
N GLU A 172 5.56 5.05 -19.81
CA GLU A 172 6.87 4.55 -19.37
C GLU A 172 6.80 3.60 -18.17
N LEU A 173 6.02 3.94 -17.14
CA LEU A 173 5.92 3.11 -15.95
C LEU A 173 5.05 1.88 -16.21
N ALA A 174 3.94 2.05 -16.93
CA ALA A 174 3.06 0.93 -17.28
C ALA A 174 3.79 -0.11 -18.14
N ASP A 175 4.54 0.32 -19.15
CA ASP A 175 5.37 -0.57 -19.99
C ASP A 175 6.46 -1.25 -19.17
N TYR A 176 7.13 -0.52 -18.27
CA TYR A 176 8.18 -1.10 -17.43
C TYR A 176 7.65 -2.20 -16.50
N VAL A 177 6.52 -1.95 -15.83
CA VAL A 177 5.91 -2.91 -14.89
C VAL A 177 5.43 -4.17 -15.63
N GLU A 178 4.84 -4.00 -16.81
CA GLU A 178 4.44 -5.11 -17.68
C GLU A 178 5.65 -5.91 -18.16
N GLU A 179 6.69 -5.24 -18.67
CA GLU A 179 7.91 -5.87 -19.17
C GLU A 179 8.58 -6.70 -18.05
N MET A 180 8.63 -6.16 -16.84
CA MET A 180 9.21 -6.83 -15.69
C MET A 180 8.35 -7.99 -15.17
N GLY A 181 7.09 -8.13 -15.60
CA GLY A 181 6.22 -9.25 -15.27
C GLY A 181 5.54 -9.17 -13.90
N TYR A 182 5.55 -8.01 -13.23
CA TYR A 182 4.80 -7.79 -12.00
C TYR A 182 3.30 -7.98 -12.24
N THR A 183 2.54 -8.37 -11.21
CA THR A 183 1.07 -8.48 -11.32
C THR A 183 0.35 -7.24 -10.82
N HIS A 184 1.01 -6.48 -9.94
CA HIS A 184 0.46 -5.25 -9.36
C HIS A 184 1.54 -4.17 -9.26
N VAL A 185 1.09 -2.92 -9.25
CA VAL A 185 1.87 -1.75 -8.83
C VAL A 185 1.26 -1.22 -7.53
N GLU A 186 2.10 -0.87 -6.55
CA GLU A 186 1.68 -0.15 -5.35
C GLU A 186 2.22 1.28 -5.43
N LEU A 187 1.32 2.24 -5.50
CA LEU A 187 1.64 3.65 -5.59
C LEU A 187 1.67 4.24 -4.19
N MET A 188 2.81 4.80 -3.80
CA MET A 188 2.90 5.64 -2.61
C MET A 188 1.87 6.80 -2.66
N PRO A 189 1.50 7.42 -1.54
CA PRO A 189 0.27 8.22 -1.46
C PRO A 189 0.14 9.30 -2.54
N LEU A 190 -1.02 9.33 -3.20
CA LEU A 190 -1.36 10.28 -4.27
C LEU A 190 -2.44 11.28 -3.89
N SER A 191 -3.04 11.19 -2.70
CA SER A 191 -3.86 12.26 -2.13
C SER A 191 -3.04 13.54 -1.98
N GLU A 192 -3.59 14.74 -2.16
CA GLU A 192 -2.78 15.97 -2.12
C GLU A 192 -2.12 16.22 -0.75
N TYR A 193 -0.83 16.55 -0.76
CA TYR A 193 0.01 16.79 0.41
C TYR A 193 0.90 18.03 0.23
N PRO A 194 1.19 18.80 1.29
CA PRO A 194 1.90 20.07 1.18
C PRO A 194 3.44 19.92 1.11
N LEU A 195 3.99 18.80 1.59
CA LEU A 195 5.43 18.62 1.79
C LEU A 195 5.97 17.37 1.10
N ASP A 196 6.91 17.52 0.16
CA ASP A 196 7.53 16.38 -0.54
C ASP A 196 8.29 15.42 0.37
N ASP A 197 8.97 15.95 1.39
CA ASP A 197 9.74 15.17 2.37
C ASP A 197 8.84 14.21 3.20
N SER A 198 7.51 14.37 3.13
CA SER A 198 6.56 13.41 3.72
C SER A 198 6.31 12.17 2.85
N TRP A 199 6.80 12.17 1.61
CA TRP A 199 6.56 11.16 0.56
C TRP A 199 5.08 10.92 0.24
N GLY A 200 4.20 11.80 0.73
CA GLY A 200 2.75 11.71 0.58
C GLY A 200 2.00 11.37 1.85
N TYR A 201 2.67 10.86 2.89
CA TYR A 201 2.03 10.40 4.13
C TYR A 201 1.51 11.54 5.04
N GLN A 202 1.72 12.81 4.69
CA GLN A 202 1.15 13.95 5.40
C GLN A 202 0.11 14.67 4.54
N THR A 203 -1.05 14.03 4.38
CA THR A 203 -2.13 14.48 3.47
C THR A 203 -2.89 15.71 3.99
N THR A 204 -3.35 16.54 3.06
CA THR A 204 -4.32 17.63 3.31
C THR A 204 -5.54 17.60 2.38
N GLY A 205 -5.41 17.09 1.15
CA GLY A 205 -6.51 16.93 0.20
C GLY A 205 -6.81 15.45 -0.03
N TYR A 206 -7.68 14.88 0.80
CA TYR A 206 -7.98 13.45 0.82
C TYR A 206 -8.67 12.97 -0.46
N TYR A 207 -9.49 13.82 -1.07
CA TYR A 207 -10.29 13.52 -2.27
C TYR A 207 -9.66 14.08 -3.55
N SER A 208 -8.45 14.65 -3.48
CA SER A 208 -7.76 15.20 -4.63
C SER A 208 -6.50 14.41 -4.94
N ALA A 209 -6.37 14.01 -6.20
CA ALA A 209 -5.10 13.55 -6.74
C ALA A 209 -4.10 14.71 -6.69
N THR A 210 -2.87 14.43 -6.27
CA THR A 210 -1.84 15.46 -6.17
C THR A 210 -1.58 16.08 -7.54
N SER A 211 -1.55 17.40 -7.56
CA SER A 211 -1.38 18.22 -8.76
C SER A 211 0.04 18.23 -9.30
N ARG A 212 1.00 17.61 -8.58
CA ARG A 212 2.43 17.53 -8.93
C ARG A 212 2.69 16.94 -10.31
N TYR A 213 1.86 16.01 -10.74
CA TYR A 213 2.06 15.24 -11.98
C TYR A 213 0.97 15.51 -13.02
N GLY A 214 0.10 16.51 -12.80
CA GLY A 214 -0.97 16.86 -13.73
C GLY A 214 -2.33 16.99 -13.04
N ASP A 215 -3.38 16.69 -13.80
CA ASP A 215 -4.76 16.78 -13.35
C ASP A 215 -5.34 15.39 -12.99
N PRO A 216 -6.55 15.32 -12.39
CA PRO A 216 -7.21 14.07 -12.07
C PRO A 216 -7.39 13.10 -13.25
N ASN A 217 -7.62 13.62 -14.47
CA ASN A 217 -7.81 12.78 -15.65
C ASN A 217 -6.49 12.14 -16.10
N GLY A 218 -5.37 12.82 -15.89
CA GLY A 218 -4.05 12.24 -16.05
C GLY A 218 -3.85 10.99 -15.18
N LEU A 219 -4.22 11.07 -13.88
CA LEU A 219 -4.13 9.90 -12.99
C LEU A 219 -5.08 8.77 -13.43
N LYS A 220 -6.31 9.10 -13.85
CA LYS A 220 -7.23 8.10 -14.43
C LYS A 220 -6.62 7.40 -15.64
N ALA A 221 -5.97 8.15 -16.54
CA ALA A 221 -5.28 7.59 -17.70
C ALA A 221 -4.11 6.65 -17.33
N LEU A 222 -3.35 6.98 -16.28
CA LEU A 222 -2.31 6.10 -15.74
C LEU A 222 -2.89 4.78 -15.24
N ILE A 223 -3.99 4.82 -14.49
CA ILE A 223 -4.65 3.63 -13.96
C ILE A 223 -5.26 2.78 -15.08
N ASP A 224 -5.93 3.41 -16.05
CA ASP A 224 -6.47 2.77 -17.26
C ASP A 224 -5.35 2.07 -18.05
N ALA A 225 -4.16 2.69 -18.13
CA ALA A 225 -3.00 2.09 -18.78
C ALA A 225 -2.50 0.83 -18.07
N PHE A 226 -2.48 0.79 -16.74
CA PHE A 226 -2.17 -0.44 -15.99
C PHE A 226 -3.22 -1.52 -16.23
N HIS A 227 -4.50 -1.19 -16.15
CA HIS A 227 -5.59 -2.14 -16.36
C HIS A 227 -5.61 -2.73 -17.77
N SER A 228 -5.28 -1.93 -18.79
CA SER A 228 -5.16 -2.40 -20.18
C SER A 228 -4.07 -3.46 -20.36
N ARG A 229 -3.07 -3.48 -19.47
CA ARG A 229 -1.97 -4.47 -19.40
C ARG A 229 -2.24 -5.58 -18.37
N GLY A 230 -3.43 -5.59 -17.75
CA GLY A 230 -3.80 -6.57 -16.73
C GLY A 230 -3.05 -6.43 -15.40
N ILE A 231 -2.50 -5.24 -15.12
CA ILE A 231 -1.78 -4.93 -13.88
C ILE A 231 -2.75 -4.30 -12.89
N GLY A 232 -2.80 -4.83 -11.66
CA GLY A 232 -3.61 -4.24 -10.61
C GLY A 232 -2.96 -3.04 -9.95
N VAL A 233 -3.75 -2.05 -9.53
CA VAL A 233 -3.25 -0.82 -8.90
C VAL A 233 -3.63 -0.79 -7.42
N ILE A 234 -2.62 -0.79 -6.55
CA ILE A 234 -2.76 -0.57 -5.11
C ILE A 234 -2.33 0.87 -4.82
N LEU A 235 -3.07 1.55 -3.93
CA LEU A 235 -2.74 2.90 -3.48
C LEU A 235 -2.47 2.89 -1.98
N ASP A 236 -1.36 3.50 -1.57
CA ASP A 236 -1.14 3.82 -0.17
C ASP A 236 -2.13 4.88 0.30
N TRP A 237 -2.99 4.46 1.22
CA TRP A 237 -4.12 5.23 1.71
C TRP A 237 -3.89 5.65 3.17
N VAL A 238 -3.81 6.96 3.38
CA VAL A 238 -3.33 7.56 4.63
C VAL A 238 -4.49 7.87 5.57
N ALA A 239 -5.03 6.87 6.25
CA ALA A 239 -6.11 7.07 7.23
C ALA A 239 -5.64 7.21 8.69
N ALA A 240 -4.35 7.00 8.96
CA ALA A 240 -3.82 6.96 10.32
C ALA A 240 -3.73 8.34 10.99
N HIS A 241 -3.39 9.37 10.21
CA HIS A 241 -3.21 10.73 10.71
C HIS A 241 -3.31 11.76 9.58
N PHE A 242 -3.32 13.05 9.95
CA PHE A 242 -3.27 14.19 9.05
C PHE A 242 -2.35 15.29 9.62
N THR A 243 -1.83 16.16 8.76
CA THR A 243 -0.91 17.24 9.15
C THR A 243 -1.63 18.44 9.80
N LYS A 244 -0.86 19.27 10.51
CA LYS A 244 -1.37 20.44 11.26
C LYS A 244 -1.47 21.72 10.46
N ASP A 245 -1.27 21.66 9.15
CA ASP A 245 -1.34 22.79 8.24
C ASP A 245 -2.68 23.52 8.35
N ALA A 246 -2.60 24.87 8.38
CA ALA A 246 -3.76 25.71 8.69
C ALA A 246 -4.87 25.59 7.64
N HIS A 247 -4.55 25.35 6.37
CA HIS A 247 -5.54 25.18 5.31
C HIS A 247 -6.23 23.81 5.35
N GLY A 248 -5.64 22.82 6.03
CA GLY A 248 -6.14 21.45 6.14
C GLY A 248 -7.19 21.26 7.25
N LEU A 249 -7.31 20.03 7.75
CA LEU A 249 -8.42 19.59 8.61
C LEU A 249 -8.34 20.06 10.08
N ARG A 250 -7.17 20.49 10.56
CA ARG A 250 -6.97 20.86 11.97
C ARG A 250 -7.84 22.06 12.36
N LEU A 251 -8.51 21.99 13.51
CA LEU A 251 -9.36 23.05 14.03
C LEU A 251 -10.32 23.62 12.97
N PHE A 252 -10.94 22.73 12.19
CA PHE A 252 -11.54 23.07 10.90
C PHE A 252 -12.55 24.22 10.98
N ASP A 253 -13.43 24.19 11.98
CA ASP A 253 -14.46 25.19 12.22
C ASP A 253 -14.19 26.08 13.45
N GLY A 254 -12.92 26.12 13.89
CA GLY A 254 -12.48 26.74 15.15
C GLY A 254 -12.45 25.77 16.33
N THR A 255 -12.98 24.55 16.18
CA THR A 255 -12.94 23.50 17.20
C THR A 255 -12.19 22.26 16.70
N ALA A 256 -11.75 21.39 17.62
CA ALA A 256 -11.23 20.07 17.28
C ALA A 256 -12.34 19.22 16.65
N LEU A 257 -12.43 19.26 15.32
CA LEU A 257 -13.55 18.72 14.55
C LEU A 257 -13.26 17.31 14.05
N TYR A 258 -12.20 17.19 13.24
CA TYR A 258 -11.72 15.93 12.67
C TYR A 258 -10.83 15.18 13.63
N GLU A 259 -10.07 15.90 14.46
CA GLU A 259 -9.26 15.39 15.57
C GLU A 259 -10.05 15.37 16.88
N HIS A 260 -9.57 14.56 17.84
CA HIS A 260 -10.10 14.58 19.20
C HIS A 260 -9.61 15.82 19.98
N ALA A 261 -10.48 16.46 20.77
CA ALA A 261 -10.15 17.69 21.52
C ALA A 261 -9.08 17.51 22.60
N ASP A 262 -9.04 16.34 23.25
CA ASP A 262 -7.94 15.98 24.14
C ASP A 262 -6.68 15.60 23.34
N PRO A 263 -5.57 16.34 23.48
CA PRO A 263 -4.34 16.08 22.72
C PRO A 263 -3.74 14.71 23.01
N ARG A 264 -3.99 14.09 24.17
CA ARG A 264 -3.50 12.74 24.45
C ARG A 264 -4.12 11.69 23.53
N ARG A 265 -5.27 11.99 22.94
CA ARG A 265 -5.98 11.13 21.98
C ARG A 265 -5.70 11.50 20.53
N SER A 266 -5.46 12.77 20.23
CA SER A 266 -5.24 13.22 18.85
C SER A 266 -3.77 13.39 18.47
N GLU A 267 -2.91 13.83 19.37
CA GLU A 267 -1.51 14.14 19.01
C GLU A 267 -0.70 12.89 18.70
N GLN A 268 0.15 12.97 17.68
CA GLN A 268 1.25 12.04 17.41
C GLN A 268 2.58 12.78 17.54
N PRO A 269 3.16 12.85 18.76
CA PRO A 269 4.26 13.77 19.06
C PRO A 269 5.52 13.54 18.23
N GLN A 270 5.84 12.27 17.91
CA GLN A 270 7.04 11.93 17.14
C GLN A 270 6.94 12.38 15.67
N TRP A 271 5.72 12.49 15.14
CA TRP A 271 5.47 12.86 13.75
C TRP A 271 5.01 14.31 13.59
N GLY A 272 4.60 14.95 14.68
CA GLY A 272 4.04 16.31 14.66
C GLY A 272 2.66 16.39 14.01
N THR A 273 1.92 15.28 13.92
CA THR A 273 0.61 15.17 13.24
C THR A 273 -0.54 14.95 14.21
N LEU A 274 -1.78 14.87 13.68
CA LEU A 274 -3.00 14.60 14.43
C LEU A 274 -3.69 13.33 13.93
N GLN A 275 -4.27 12.55 14.83
CA GLN A 275 -5.14 11.42 14.54
C GLN A 275 -6.58 11.86 14.36
N PHE A 276 -7.28 11.15 13.47
CA PHE A 276 -8.71 11.27 13.32
C PHE A 276 -9.45 10.81 14.59
N ASN A 277 -10.56 11.49 14.88
CA ASN A 277 -11.48 11.12 15.93
C ASN A 277 -12.44 10.03 15.45
N PHE A 278 -12.03 8.77 15.58
CA PHE A 278 -12.87 7.61 15.22
C PHE A 278 -14.14 7.46 16.08
N GLU A 279 -14.30 8.24 17.15
CA GLU A 279 -15.54 8.27 17.95
C GLU A 279 -16.63 9.14 17.30
N ARG A 280 -16.30 9.86 16.22
CA ARG A 280 -17.19 10.80 15.55
C ARG A 280 -17.69 10.27 14.22
N SER A 281 -19.00 10.10 14.12
CA SER A 281 -19.70 9.51 12.99
C SER A 281 -19.39 10.21 11.65
N GLU A 282 -19.37 11.54 11.60
CA GLU A 282 -19.05 12.27 10.36
C GLU A 282 -17.61 12.03 9.88
N VAL A 283 -16.67 11.82 10.82
CA VAL A 283 -15.27 11.49 10.50
C VAL A 283 -15.19 10.07 9.95
N ILE A 284 -15.98 9.13 10.48
CA ILE A 284 -16.13 7.78 9.91
C ILE A 284 -16.67 7.87 8.47
N SER A 285 -17.75 8.62 8.24
CA SER A 285 -18.29 8.85 6.89
C SER A 285 -17.24 9.49 5.96
N PHE A 286 -16.47 10.47 6.44
CA PHE A 286 -15.40 11.10 5.66
C PHE A 286 -14.35 10.09 5.20
N LEU A 287 -13.86 9.22 6.09
CA LEU A 287 -12.82 8.25 5.75
C LEU A 287 -13.36 7.07 4.92
N VAL A 288 -14.51 6.50 5.28
CA VAL A 288 -15.13 5.41 4.51
C VAL A 288 -15.47 5.88 3.11
N SER A 289 -16.04 7.08 2.98
CA SER A 289 -16.34 7.65 1.67
C SER A 289 -15.08 7.96 0.87
N ASN A 290 -13.95 8.23 1.52
CA ASN A 290 -12.69 8.48 0.84
C ASN A 290 -12.08 7.21 0.28
N ALA A 291 -12.12 6.11 1.03
CA ALA A 291 -11.72 4.81 0.51
C ALA A 291 -12.55 4.42 -0.73
N VAL A 292 -13.88 4.54 -0.64
CA VAL A 292 -14.79 4.23 -1.76
C VAL A 292 -14.59 5.18 -2.94
N PHE A 293 -14.26 6.45 -2.69
CA PHE A 293 -13.91 7.40 -3.74
C PHE A 293 -12.73 6.92 -4.59
N TRP A 294 -11.61 6.56 -3.98
CA TRP A 294 -10.44 6.06 -4.72
C TRP A 294 -10.75 4.78 -5.49
N LEU A 295 -11.48 3.84 -4.87
CA LEU A 295 -11.81 2.55 -5.47
C LEU A 295 -12.80 2.63 -6.64
N ASN A 296 -13.69 3.63 -6.65
CA ASN A 296 -14.78 3.74 -7.63
C ASN A 296 -14.60 4.90 -8.62
N GLU A 297 -14.06 6.04 -8.22
CA GLU A 297 -13.86 7.20 -9.14
C GLU A 297 -12.54 7.11 -9.91
N TYR A 298 -11.54 6.45 -9.32
CA TYR A 298 -10.22 6.22 -9.93
C TYR A 298 -9.96 4.75 -10.27
N HIS A 299 -10.93 3.84 -10.02
CA HIS A 299 -10.81 2.41 -10.30
C HIS A 299 -9.64 1.69 -9.60
N ILE A 300 -9.10 2.24 -8.50
CA ILE A 300 -8.05 1.58 -7.71
C ILE A 300 -8.51 0.17 -7.29
N ASP A 301 -7.61 -0.82 -7.38
CA ASP A 301 -7.88 -2.23 -7.06
C ASP A 301 -7.64 -2.57 -5.60
N GLY A 302 -6.81 -1.82 -4.89
CA GLY A 302 -6.54 -2.05 -3.47
C GLY A 302 -6.05 -0.82 -2.73
N LEU A 303 -6.29 -0.78 -1.42
CA LEU A 303 -5.79 0.26 -0.53
C LEU A 303 -4.86 -0.36 0.50
N ARG A 304 -3.63 0.14 0.59
CA ARG A 304 -2.69 -0.22 1.65
C ARG A 304 -2.69 0.86 2.74
N THR A 305 -3.03 0.49 3.96
CA THR A 305 -3.02 1.39 5.11
C THR A 305 -1.70 1.24 5.87
N ASP A 306 -0.92 2.32 5.88
CA ASP A 306 0.29 2.44 6.69
C ASP A 306 -0.03 2.59 8.18
N ALA A 307 0.89 2.12 9.03
CA ALA A 307 0.89 2.31 10.46
C ALA A 307 -0.45 2.01 11.15
N VAL A 308 -1.09 0.90 10.80
CA VAL A 308 -2.36 0.47 11.41
C VAL A 308 -2.23 0.35 12.93
N SER A 309 -1.05 -0.03 13.43
CA SER A 309 -0.73 -0.07 14.86
C SER A 309 -0.92 1.30 15.55
N CYS A 310 -0.62 2.40 14.86
CA CYS A 310 -0.83 3.76 15.37
C CYS A 310 -2.31 4.05 15.62
N MET A 311 -3.19 3.49 14.79
CA MET A 311 -4.63 3.63 14.95
C MET A 311 -5.17 2.72 16.05
N LEU A 312 -4.68 1.48 16.15
CA LEU A 312 -5.17 0.45 17.07
C LEU A 312 -4.79 0.70 18.54
N TYR A 313 -3.75 1.48 18.82
CA TYR A 313 -3.24 1.69 20.17
C TYR A 313 -3.18 3.16 20.57
N LEU A 314 -3.87 3.50 21.66
CA LEU A 314 -3.92 4.85 22.23
C LEU A 314 -2.55 5.30 22.78
N ASP A 315 -1.68 4.35 23.13
CA ASP A 315 -0.33 4.59 23.67
C ASP A 315 0.78 4.53 22.59
N PHE A 316 0.44 4.38 21.31
CA PHE A 316 1.43 4.33 20.24
C PHE A 316 2.28 5.62 20.23
N GLY A 317 3.61 5.46 20.30
CA GLY A 317 4.56 6.58 20.33
C GLY A 317 4.47 7.48 21.57
N LYS A 318 3.76 7.06 22.64
CA LYS A 318 3.47 7.85 23.84
C LYS A 318 3.93 7.13 25.10
N GLU A 319 4.44 7.88 26.08
CA GLU A 319 4.93 7.33 27.35
C GLU A 319 4.16 7.84 28.57
N GLY A 320 4.03 6.97 29.58
CA GLY A 320 3.47 7.34 30.89
C GLY A 320 2.07 7.95 30.81
N LYS A 321 1.93 9.22 31.18
CA LYS A 321 0.65 9.95 31.22
C LYS A 321 0.29 10.67 29.92
N GLN A 322 1.06 10.44 28.84
CA GLN A 322 0.83 11.04 27.52
C GLN A 322 -0.34 10.40 26.75
N PHE A 323 -0.90 9.30 27.24
CA PHE A 323 -2.11 8.69 26.68
C PHE A 323 -3.23 8.55 27.71
N LEU A 324 -4.45 8.36 27.20
CA LEU A 324 -5.63 8.00 27.99
C LEU A 324 -6.04 6.57 27.66
N PRO A 325 -6.27 5.69 28.64
CA PRO A 325 -6.78 4.36 28.37
C PRO A 325 -8.22 4.41 27.84
N ASN A 326 -8.64 3.31 27.23
CA ASN A 326 -10.02 3.12 26.82
C ASN A 326 -10.95 2.96 28.05
N LYS A 327 -12.27 2.89 27.80
CA LYS A 327 -13.30 2.77 28.86
C LYS A 327 -13.18 1.53 29.75
N PHE A 328 -12.36 0.54 29.36
CA PHE A 328 -12.09 -0.67 30.14
C PHE A 328 -10.69 -0.67 30.79
N GLY A 329 -9.92 0.42 30.66
CA GLY A 329 -8.58 0.55 31.23
C GLY A 329 -7.45 0.02 30.34
N GLY A 330 -7.76 -0.47 29.13
CA GLY A 330 -6.78 -0.97 28.17
C GLY A 330 -6.18 0.12 27.26
N ARG A 331 -5.18 -0.25 26.46
CA ARG A 331 -4.50 0.62 25.49
C ARG A 331 -5.16 0.61 24.12
N GLU A 332 -6.05 -0.33 23.85
CA GLU A 332 -6.68 -0.54 22.56
C GLU A 332 -7.64 0.59 22.24
N ASN A 333 -7.53 1.15 21.03
CA ASN A 333 -8.46 2.13 20.50
C ASN A 333 -9.70 1.43 19.91
N LEU A 334 -10.70 1.23 20.75
CA LEU A 334 -11.93 0.51 20.37
C LEU A 334 -12.66 1.17 19.20
N ALA A 335 -12.58 2.50 19.07
CA ALA A 335 -13.22 3.22 17.99
C ALA A 335 -12.51 2.99 16.64
N ALA A 336 -11.18 2.93 16.64
CA ALA A 336 -10.41 2.56 15.43
C ALA A 336 -10.66 1.10 15.02
N ILE A 337 -10.77 0.18 15.97
CA ILE A 337 -11.11 -1.23 15.70
C ILE A 337 -12.49 -1.32 15.00
N GLU A 338 -13.49 -0.60 15.52
CA GLU A 338 -14.83 -0.59 14.93
C GLU A 338 -14.86 0.13 13.58
N PHE A 339 -14.07 1.19 13.42
CA PHE A 339 -13.87 1.85 12.14
C PHE A 339 -13.36 0.89 11.07
N PHE A 340 -12.34 0.06 11.35
CA PHE A 340 -11.83 -0.88 10.36
C PHE A 340 -12.86 -1.94 9.95
N LYS A 341 -13.69 -2.40 10.88
CA LYS A 341 -14.82 -3.30 10.55
C LYS A 341 -15.86 -2.62 9.67
N THR A 342 -16.15 -1.36 9.95
CA THR A 342 -17.06 -0.54 9.16
C THR A 342 -16.50 -0.31 7.75
N LEU A 343 -15.21 0.03 7.66
CA LEU A 343 -14.47 0.24 6.42
C LEU A 343 -14.46 -1.03 5.56
N SER A 344 -14.01 -2.16 6.09
CA SER A 344 -13.93 -3.41 5.34
C SER A 344 -15.29 -3.89 4.87
N THR A 345 -16.33 -3.74 5.69
CA THR A 345 -17.72 -4.05 5.29
C THR A 345 -18.21 -3.13 4.18
N ALA A 346 -17.90 -1.83 4.25
CA ALA A 346 -18.28 -0.87 3.22
C ALA A 346 -17.53 -1.14 1.90
N VAL A 347 -16.21 -1.37 1.94
CA VAL A 347 -15.39 -1.68 0.75
C VAL A 347 -15.89 -2.95 0.06
N LYS A 348 -16.13 -4.04 0.80
CA LYS A 348 -16.69 -5.28 0.24
C LYS A 348 -18.05 -5.07 -0.44
N ARG A 349 -18.89 -4.16 0.08
CA ARG A 349 -20.22 -3.86 -0.46
C ARG A 349 -20.16 -2.95 -1.69
N GLU A 350 -19.38 -1.89 -1.61
CA GLU A 350 -19.39 -0.78 -2.59
C GLU A 350 -18.34 -0.93 -3.70
N SER A 351 -17.29 -1.72 -3.46
CA SER A 351 -16.19 -1.95 -4.40
C SER A 351 -15.82 -3.44 -4.43
N PRO A 352 -16.71 -4.35 -4.89
CA PRO A 352 -16.44 -5.78 -4.82
C PRO A 352 -15.14 -6.19 -5.52
N GLY A 353 -14.36 -7.03 -4.85
CA GLY A 353 -13.06 -7.51 -5.30
C GLY A 353 -11.88 -6.55 -5.05
N ALA A 354 -12.14 -5.34 -4.54
CA ALA A 354 -11.07 -4.46 -4.10
C ALA A 354 -10.41 -5.00 -2.82
N LEU A 355 -9.11 -4.75 -2.68
CA LEU A 355 -8.28 -5.26 -1.58
C LEU A 355 -8.09 -4.21 -0.49
N LEU A 356 -8.01 -4.66 0.75
CA LEU A 356 -7.47 -3.90 1.88
C LEU A 356 -6.20 -4.58 2.39
N ILE A 357 -5.12 -3.82 2.47
CA ILE A 357 -3.80 -4.29 2.92
C ILE A 357 -3.37 -3.48 4.15
N ALA A 358 -2.91 -4.15 5.20
CA ALA A 358 -2.47 -3.52 6.44
C ALA A 358 -0.95 -3.65 6.63
N GLU A 359 -0.29 -2.54 6.98
CA GLU A 359 0.96 -2.61 7.73
C GLU A 359 0.66 -2.44 9.21
N GLU A 360 0.82 -3.53 9.95
CA GLU A 360 0.55 -3.60 11.39
C GLU A 360 1.76 -4.26 12.06
N SER A 361 2.56 -3.45 12.72
CA SER A 361 3.87 -3.82 13.28
C SER A 361 3.81 -4.36 14.73
N THR A 362 2.66 -4.82 15.19
CA THR A 362 2.52 -5.51 16.49
C THR A 362 1.96 -6.93 16.32
N ALA A 363 1.65 -7.57 17.45
CA ALA A 363 1.05 -8.90 17.50
C ALA A 363 -0.49 -8.85 17.58
N PHE A 364 -1.13 -7.84 16.98
CA PHE A 364 -2.60 -7.78 16.95
C PHE A 364 -3.16 -8.98 16.15
N ASP A 365 -4.06 -9.75 16.76
CA ASP A 365 -4.66 -10.95 16.16
C ASP A 365 -5.83 -10.62 15.23
N GLY A 366 -5.95 -11.36 14.13
CA GLY A 366 -7.12 -11.32 13.26
C GLY A 366 -7.18 -10.08 12.38
N VAL A 367 -6.03 -9.55 11.96
CA VAL A 367 -5.96 -8.41 11.02
C VAL A 367 -6.62 -8.78 9.69
N THR A 368 -6.29 -9.96 9.15
CA THR A 368 -6.81 -10.48 7.88
C THR A 368 -8.05 -11.38 8.03
N ARG A 369 -8.56 -11.50 9.26
CA ARG A 369 -9.77 -12.28 9.54
C ARG A 369 -11.01 -11.45 9.21
N ASP A 370 -12.07 -12.11 8.72
CA ASP A 370 -13.33 -11.44 8.40
C ASP A 370 -13.91 -10.63 9.58
N ALA A 371 -14.38 -9.42 9.29
CA ALA A 371 -14.93 -8.50 10.27
C ALA A 371 -16.12 -9.09 11.05
N ASN A 372 -16.97 -9.89 10.40
CA ASN A 372 -18.11 -10.56 11.04
C ASN A 372 -17.69 -11.72 11.96
N LYS A 373 -16.44 -12.19 11.82
CA LYS A 373 -15.82 -13.21 12.67
C LYS A 373 -14.84 -12.61 13.69
N GLY A 374 -14.97 -11.31 13.96
CA GLY A 374 -14.21 -10.61 14.99
C GLY A 374 -12.85 -10.08 14.56
N GLY A 375 -12.46 -10.23 13.28
CA GLY A 375 -11.25 -9.60 12.74
C GLY A 375 -11.43 -8.15 12.32
N LEU A 376 -10.40 -7.57 11.69
CA LEU A 376 -10.46 -6.22 11.12
C LEU A 376 -10.99 -6.21 9.67
N GLY A 377 -10.90 -7.35 8.97
CA GLY A 377 -11.44 -7.53 7.63
C GLY A 377 -10.51 -7.07 6.50
N PHE A 378 -9.21 -6.95 6.75
CA PHE A 378 -8.21 -6.79 5.69
C PHE A 378 -8.04 -8.10 4.91
N ASP A 379 -7.54 -8.02 3.68
CA ASP A 379 -7.21 -9.18 2.85
C ASP A 379 -5.75 -9.60 3.07
N PHE A 380 -4.84 -8.64 3.26
CA PHE A 380 -3.44 -8.95 3.55
C PHE A 380 -2.86 -8.12 4.69
N LYS A 381 -1.85 -8.68 5.37
CA LYS A 381 -0.98 -8.00 6.33
C LYS A 381 0.47 -8.06 5.84
N TRP A 382 1.22 -6.97 5.95
CA TRP A 382 2.67 -7.02 5.75
C TRP A 382 3.35 -7.82 6.86
N ASN A 383 4.20 -8.78 6.48
CA ASN A 383 4.98 -9.58 7.41
C ASN A 383 6.27 -8.86 7.81
N MET A 384 6.13 -7.90 8.73
CA MET A 384 7.25 -7.12 9.24
C MET A 384 8.25 -7.98 10.03
N GLY A 385 7.80 -9.08 10.65
CA GLY A 385 8.68 -10.02 11.35
C GLY A 385 9.63 -10.74 10.38
N TRP A 386 9.09 -11.34 9.32
CA TRP A 386 9.89 -11.95 8.25
C TRP A 386 10.90 -10.97 7.66
N MET A 387 10.45 -9.75 7.31
CA MET A 387 11.32 -8.74 6.70
C MET A 387 12.50 -8.42 7.62
N ASN A 388 12.24 -8.15 8.90
CA ASN A 388 13.28 -7.81 9.88
C ASN A 388 14.26 -8.97 10.08
N ASP A 389 13.75 -10.19 10.28
CA ASP A 389 14.58 -11.37 10.55
C ASP A 389 15.49 -11.69 9.35
N VAL A 390 14.90 -11.77 8.14
CA VAL A 390 15.64 -12.12 6.92
C VAL A 390 16.65 -11.04 6.55
N LEU A 391 16.29 -9.75 6.58
CA LEU A 391 17.25 -8.70 6.26
C LEU A 391 18.36 -8.58 7.33
N SER A 392 18.05 -8.86 8.59
CA SER A 392 19.04 -8.92 9.65
C SER A 392 20.02 -10.07 9.44
N TYR A 393 19.52 -11.23 9.00
CA TYR A 393 20.33 -12.39 8.63
C TYR A 393 21.23 -12.11 7.41
N MET A 394 20.67 -11.57 6.33
CA MET A 394 21.40 -11.29 5.09
C MET A 394 22.51 -10.25 5.28
N LYS A 395 22.33 -9.29 6.20
CA LYS A 395 23.33 -8.26 6.52
C LYS A 395 24.58 -8.80 7.24
N GLN A 396 24.51 -10.01 7.82
CA GLN A 396 25.66 -10.62 8.50
C GLN A 396 26.70 -11.14 7.51
N ASP A 397 27.97 -11.11 7.92
CA ASP A 397 28.99 -11.90 7.25
C ASP A 397 28.63 -13.39 7.34
N SER A 398 28.84 -14.13 6.24
CA SER A 398 28.51 -15.56 6.15
C SER A 398 29.08 -16.41 7.28
N VAL A 399 30.25 -16.07 7.84
CA VAL A 399 30.85 -16.85 8.94
C VAL A 399 30.03 -16.80 10.24
N TYR A 400 29.16 -15.80 10.38
CA TYR A 400 28.31 -15.61 11.55
C TYR A 400 26.87 -16.11 11.37
N ARG A 401 26.43 -16.37 10.12
CA ARG A 401 25.05 -16.77 9.81
C ARG A 401 24.60 -18.03 10.56
N LYS A 402 25.51 -18.96 10.82
CA LYS A 402 25.27 -20.17 11.63
C LYS A 402 24.78 -19.90 13.06
N TYR A 403 25.05 -18.71 13.61
CA TYR A 403 24.61 -18.31 14.95
C TYR A 403 23.26 -17.57 14.94
N SER A 404 22.68 -17.37 13.76
CA SER A 404 21.39 -16.69 13.57
C SER A 404 20.48 -17.45 12.61
N HIS A 405 20.68 -18.76 12.47
CA HIS A 405 19.92 -19.61 11.55
C HIS A 405 18.41 -19.59 11.84
N GLU A 406 18.03 -19.36 13.10
CA GLU A 406 16.65 -19.19 13.52
C GLU A 406 15.92 -18.04 12.81
N LYS A 407 16.63 -17.03 12.31
CA LYS A 407 16.02 -15.92 11.57
C LYS A 407 15.42 -16.35 10.23
N LEU A 408 15.87 -17.46 9.67
CA LEU A 408 15.30 -18.02 8.45
C LEU A 408 14.10 -18.93 8.74
N THR A 409 14.06 -19.57 9.91
CA THR A 409 13.09 -20.61 10.24
C THR A 409 11.96 -20.11 11.12
N PHE A 410 12.21 -19.13 11.99
CA PHE A 410 11.24 -18.56 12.91
C PHE A 410 10.00 -17.94 12.23
N PRO A 411 10.11 -17.25 11.07
CA PRO A 411 8.92 -16.75 10.37
C PRO A 411 7.87 -17.83 10.08
N MET A 412 8.27 -19.08 9.89
CA MET A 412 7.33 -20.20 9.65
C MET A 412 6.52 -20.60 10.89
N MET A 413 6.89 -20.16 12.10
CA MET A 413 6.12 -20.43 13.32
C MET A 413 4.75 -19.74 13.31
N TYR A 414 4.59 -18.68 12.52
CA TYR A 414 3.36 -17.90 12.41
C TYR A 414 2.98 -17.56 10.97
N ALA A 415 3.69 -18.08 9.95
CA ALA A 415 3.46 -17.76 8.53
C ALA A 415 2.00 -17.99 8.06
N PHE A 416 1.23 -18.80 8.80
CA PHE A 416 -0.15 -19.16 8.49
C PHE A 416 -1.18 -18.56 9.45
N SER A 417 -0.78 -17.62 10.32
CA SER A 417 -1.70 -16.95 11.25
C SER A 417 -2.52 -15.85 10.58
N GLU A 418 -2.01 -15.30 9.48
CA GLU A 418 -2.62 -14.24 8.69
C GLU A 418 -2.27 -14.47 7.21
N HIS A 419 -2.99 -13.83 6.29
CA HIS A 419 -2.58 -13.79 4.88
C HIS A 419 -1.51 -12.72 4.69
N PHE A 420 -0.26 -13.16 4.50
CA PHE A 420 0.89 -12.23 4.47
C PHE A 420 1.28 -11.76 3.07
N ILE A 421 1.73 -10.51 2.99
CA ILE A 421 2.68 -10.02 1.98
C ILE A 421 4.07 -9.98 2.65
N LEU A 422 5.12 -10.33 1.93
CA LEU A 422 6.53 -10.30 2.35
C LEU A 422 7.18 -9.03 1.77
N PRO A 423 7.23 -7.90 2.51
CA PRO A 423 7.64 -6.63 1.94
C PRO A 423 9.16 -6.42 1.98
N LEU A 424 9.70 -5.91 0.89
CA LEU A 424 11.00 -5.23 0.83
C LEU A 424 10.74 -3.80 0.33
N SER A 425 10.17 -2.98 1.21
CA SER A 425 9.57 -1.68 0.86
C SER A 425 10.54 -0.50 0.91
N HIS A 426 10.05 0.68 0.54
CA HIS A 426 10.79 1.95 0.56
C HIS A 426 11.42 2.28 1.92
N ASP A 427 10.74 1.95 3.03
CA ASP A 427 11.22 2.20 4.39
C ASP A 427 12.49 1.42 4.73
N GLU A 428 12.78 0.34 4.00
CA GLU A 428 13.95 -0.51 4.21
C GLU A 428 15.18 -0.06 3.41
N VAL A 429 15.09 1.00 2.61
CA VAL A 429 16.21 1.47 1.79
C VAL A 429 16.52 2.95 2.00
N VAL A 430 16.24 3.46 3.21
CA VAL A 430 16.41 4.86 3.62
C VAL A 430 16.99 4.97 5.04
N HIS A 431 17.29 6.20 5.46
CA HIS A 431 17.60 6.55 6.84
C HIS A 431 18.72 5.72 7.48
N LEU A 432 19.84 5.56 6.76
CA LEU A 432 21.04 4.83 7.21
C LEU A 432 20.85 3.31 7.35
N LYS A 433 19.77 2.75 6.79
CA LYS A 433 19.54 1.30 6.74
C LYS A 433 20.33 0.61 5.61
N ASN A 434 20.93 1.38 4.71
CA ASN A 434 21.47 1.01 3.39
C ASN A 434 20.40 0.52 2.41
N SER A 435 20.72 0.57 1.12
CA SER A 435 19.99 -0.19 0.08
C SER A 435 20.06 -1.69 0.33
N LEU A 436 19.19 -2.47 -0.34
CA LEU A 436 19.20 -3.94 -0.22
C LEU A 436 20.56 -4.54 -0.59
N ILE A 437 21.14 -4.12 -1.72
CA ILE A 437 22.47 -4.59 -2.13
C ILE A 437 23.57 -4.14 -1.17
N GLY A 438 23.48 -2.90 -0.65
CA GLY A 438 24.43 -2.33 0.31
C GLY A 438 24.44 -3.04 1.68
N ARG A 439 23.43 -3.89 1.97
CA ARG A 439 23.42 -4.76 3.15
C ARG A 439 24.29 -6.02 2.96
N MET A 440 24.50 -6.48 1.72
CA MET A 440 25.24 -7.71 1.41
C MET A 440 26.75 -7.55 1.65
N LYS A 441 27.42 -8.64 2.07
CA LYS A 441 28.86 -8.66 2.41
C LYS A 441 29.67 -9.39 1.35
N GLY A 442 30.96 -9.07 1.23
CA GLY A 442 31.87 -9.73 0.29
C GLY A 442 32.25 -8.83 -0.89
N SER A 443 32.75 -9.46 -1.94
CA SER A 443 33.07 -8.84 -3.22
C SER A 443 31.82 -8.33 -3.94
N TYR A 444 32.03 -7.46 -4.93
CA TYR A 444 30.94 -6.91 -5.75
C TYR A 444 30.06 -8.01 -6.36
N GLU A 445 30.67 -9.07 -6.90
CA GLU A 445 29.94 -10.22 -7.47
C GLU A 445 29.13 -10.99 -6.41
N GLU A 446 29.73 -11.27 -5.26
CA GLU A 446 29.06 -11.97 -4.15
C GLU A 446 27.86 -11.19 -3.62
N MET A 447 27.90 -9.85 -3.65
CA MET A 447 26.75 -9.01 -3.27
C MET A 447 25.54 -9.26 -4.20
N PHE A 448 25.76 -9.37 -5.51
CA PHE A 448 24.69 -9.69 -6.46
C PHE A 448 24.21 -11.13 -6.32
N MET A 449 25.10 -12.10 -6.07
CA MET A 449 24.71 -13.49 -5.81
C MET A 449 23.77 -13.59 -4.60
N GLN A 450 24.12 -12.91 -3.50
CA GLN A 450 23.29 -12.86 -2.29
C GLN A 450 21.97 -12.12 -2.50
N LEU A 451 21.95 -11.05 -3.30
CA LEU A 451 20.72 -10.33 -3.60
C LEU A 451 19.75 -11.19 -4.43
N ARG A 452 20.24 -11.91 -5.43
CA ARG A 452 19.44 -12.91 -6.16
C ARG A 452 18.91 -14.01 -5.24
N GLN A 453 19.75 -14.50 -4.33
CA GLN A 453 19.35 -15.47 -3.31
C GLN A 453 18.26 -14.93 -2.37
N LEU A 454 18.35 -13.67 -1.91
CA LEU A 454 17.30 -13.03 -1.12
C LEU A 454 15.96 -12.99 -1.88
N TYR A 455 15.97 -12.60 -3.15
CA TYR A 455 14.75 -12.56 -3.95
C TYR A 455 14.17 -13.96 -4.18
N MET A 456 15.00 -14.96 -4.50
CA MET A 456 14.50 -16.34 -4.57
C MET A 456 13.98 -16.84 -3.21
N LEU A 457 14.56 -16.43 -2.09
CA LEU A 457 14.02 -16.80 -0.79
C LEU A 457 12.64 -16.16 -0.57
N GLN A 458 12.51 -14.86 -0.85
CA GLN A 458 11.23 -14.14 -0.76
C GLN A 458 10.15 -14.82 -1.61
N TYR A 459 10.48 -15.22 -2.84
CA TYR A 459 9.53 -15.84 -3.75
C TYR A 459 9.14 -17.27 -3.36
N ALA A 460 10.05 -18.02 -2.75
CA ALA A 460 9.81 -19.38 -2.31
C ALA A 460 9.08 -19.47 -0.96
N MET A 461 9.28 -18.51 -0.05
CA MET A 461 8.60 -18.50 1.25
C MET A 461 7.08 -18.22 1.09
N PRO A 462 6.20 -18.82 1.90
CA PRO A 462 4.76 -18.56 1.82
C PRO A 462 4.40 -17.08 2.04
N GLY A 463 3.48 -16.57 1.22
CA GLY A 463 3.00 -15.18 1.25
C GLY A 463 3.23 -14.45 -0.08
N LYS A 464 2.55 -13.33 -0.29
CA LYS A 464 2.64 -12.52 -1.52
C LYS A 464 3.89 -11.62 -1.52
N LYS A 465 4.29 -11.04 -2.65
CA LYS A 465 5.63 -10.42 -2.82
C LYS A 465 5.52 -8.92 -3.05
N LEU A 466 6.41 -8.14 -2.44
CA LEU A 466 6.55 -6.70 -2.71
C LEU A 466 8.03 -6.31 -2.77
N LEU A 467 8.39 -5.54 -3.80
CA LEU A 467 9.73 -4.96 -3.96
C LEU A 467 9.63 -3.49 -4.38
N PHE A 468 10.35 -2.63 -3.66
CA PHE A 468 10.44 -1.21 -3.99
C PHE A 468 11.38 -0.94 -5.17
N MET A 469 11.01 0.06 -5.97
CA MET A 469 11.77 0.54 -7.13
C MET A 469 13.25 0.81 -6.84
N GLY A 470 14.11 0.46 -7.81
CA GLY A 470 15.56 0.49 -7.68
C GLY A 470 16.15 -0.80 -7.07
N GLY A 471 15.36 -1.56 -6.30
CA GLY A 471 15.77 -2.85 -5.77
C GLY A 471 16.00 -3.88 -6.87
N GLU A 472 15.15 -3.89 -7.90
CA GLU A 472 15.13 -4.89 -8.97
C GLU A 472 16.40 -4.93 -9.83
N PHE A 473 17.19 -3.85 -9.81
CA PHE A 473 18.50 -3.79 -10.47
C PHE A 473 19.62 -3.46 -9.48
N GLY A 474 19.38 -3.53 -8.17
CA GLY A 474 20.40 -3.43 -7.14
C GLY A 474 21.01 -2.03 -7.02
N GLN A 475 20.17 -0.99 -6.89
CA GLN A 475 20.66 0.36 -6.58
C GLN A 475 21.51 0.36 -5.31
N PHE A 476 22.70 0.97 -5.36
CA PHE A 476 23.62 1.02 -4.21
C PHE A 476 23.28 2.13 -3.22
N ALA A 477 22.96 3.33 -3.71
CA ALA A 477 22.56 4.42 -2.85
C ALA A 477 21.20 4.14 -2.19
N GLU A 478 21.03 4.64 -0.96
CA GLU A 478 19.70 4.71 -0.36
C GLU A 478 18.76 5.53 -1.26
N TRP A 479 17.48 5.20 -1.21
CA TRP A 479 16.48 5.97 -1.94
C TRP A 479 16.47 7.42 -1.46
N ASN A 480 16.49 8.32 -2.43
CA ASN A 480 16.41 9.75 -2.21
C ASN A 480 15.28 10.32 -3.07
N PHE A 481 14.15 10.66 -2.45
CA PHE A 481 12.99 11.20 -3.16
C PHE A 481 13.28 12.50 -3.95
N LYS A 482 14.41 13.18 -3.69
CA LYS A 482 14.82 14.41 -4.39
C LYS A 482 15.45 14.15 -5.76
N THR A 483 15.85 12.91 -6.07
CA THR A 483 16.45 12.53 -7.36
C THR A 483 15.61 11.44 -8.04
N SER A 484 15.94 11.09 -9.28
CA SER A 484 15.46 9.83 -9.87
C SER A 484 16.15 8.65 -9.18
N ILE A 485 15.56 7.46 -9.30
CA ILE A 485 16.30 6.20 -9.12
C ILE A 485 17.50 6.21 -10.09
N ASP A 486 18.60 5.56 -9.70
CA ASP A 486 19.88 5.53 -10.40
C ASP A 486 19.85 4.67 -11.69
N TRP A 487 19.01 5.04 -12.66
CA TRP A 487 18.83 4.31 -13.93
C TRP A 487 20.12 4.10 -14.73
N MET A 488 21.11 4.98 -14.58
CA MET A 488 22.43 4.82 -15.20
C MET A 488 23.18 3.56 -14.74
N LEU A 489 22.76 2.93 -13.64
CA LEU A 489 23.32 1.65 -13.21
C LEU A 489 23.05 0.53 -14.22
N LEU A 490 22.01 0.65 -15.05
CA LEU A 490 21.72 -0.33 -16.11
C LEU A 490 22.76 -0.35 -17.24
N ASP A 491 23.66 0.64 -17.31
CA ASP A 491 24.81 0.61 -18.23
C ASP A 491 25.92 -0.37 -17.76
N TYR A 492 25.80 -0.92 -16.54
CA TYR A 492 26.74 -1.87 -15.96
C TYR A 492 26.17 -3.29 -15.96
N GLU A 493 26.98 -4.25 -16.40
CA GLU A 493 26.57 -5.64 -16.69
C GLU A 493 25.82 -6.32 -15.52
N HIS A 494 26.33 -6.24 -14.29
CA HIS A 494 25.72 -6.91 -13.14
C HIS A 494 24.33 -6.37 -12.77
N HIS A 495 24.11 -5.07 -12.95
CA HIS A 495 22.81 -4.44 -12.67
C HIS A 495 21.78 -4.79 -13.75
N ALA A 496 22.18 -4.75 -15.03
CA ALA A 496 21.35 -5.20 -16.14
C ALA A 496 20.99 -6.69 -16.00
N ALA A 497 21.96 -7.53 -15.65
CA ALA A 497 21.73 -8.96 -15.41
C ALA A 497 20.79 -9.21 -14.23
N LEU A 498 20.89 -8.43 -13.15
CA LEU A 498 19.98 -8.54 -12.02
C LEU A 498 18.54 -8.15 -12.40
N ARG A 499 18.36 -7.11 -13.21
CA ARG A 499 17.04 -6.73 -13.75
C ARG A 499 16.42 -7.87 -14.55
N GLU A 500 17.15 -8.44 -15.49
CA GLU A 500 16.67 -9.57 -16.29
C GLU A 500 16.41 -10.82 -15.42
N PHE A 501 17.21 -11.04 -14.38
CA PHE A 501 16.97 -12.08 -13.40
C PHE A 501 15.65 -11.88 -12.64
N VAL A 502 15.36 -10.66 -12.16
CA VAL A 502 14.10 -10.36 -11.45
C VAL A 502 12.91 -10.50 -12.38
N LYS A 503 13.03 -10.10 -13.65
CA LYS A 503 12.02 -10.34 -14.69
C LYS A 503 11.76 -11.83 -14.89
N ALA A 504 12.82 -12.64 -15.01
CA ALA A 504 12.69 -14.10 -15.10
C ALA A 504 12.07 -14.71 -13.84
N LEU A 505 12.39 -14.17 -12.66
CA LEU A 505 11.82 -14.60 -11.38
C LEU A 505 10.31 -14.32 -11.31
N ASN A 506 9.88 -13.14 -11.76
CA ASN A 506 8.46 -12.79 -11.85
C ASN A 506 7.69 -13.74 -12.78
N MET A 507 8.25 -14.06 -13.94
CA MET A 507 7.63 -15.02 -14.86
C MET A 507 7.60 -16.43 -14.25
N THR A 508 8.69 -16.87 -13.62
CA THR A 508 8.77 -18.16 -12.92
C THR A 508 7.70 -18.25 -11.83
N TYR A 509 7.53 -17.20 -11.03
CA TYR A 509 6.49 -17.13 -10.01
C TYR A 509 5.09 -17.34 -10.59
N ARG A 510 4.77 -16.61 -11.66
CA ARG A 510 3.44 -16.65 -12.29
C ARG A 510 3.12 -17.99 -12.97
N SER A 511 4.15 -18.70 -13.44
CA SER A 511 3.99 -19.98 -14.16
C SER A 511 4.09 -21.21 -13.25
N ASN A 512 4.27 -21.04 -11.94
CA ASN A 512 4.40 -22.16 -11.01
C ASN A 512 3.50 -21.95 -9.78
N SER A 513 2.30 -22.54 -9.82
CA SER A 513 1.30 -22.56 -8.73
C SER A 513 1.85 -22.94 -7.36
N PRO A 514 2.84 -23.85 -7.21
CA PRO A 514 3.38 -24.19 -5.88
C PRO A 514 3.91 -22.98 -5.11
N LEU A 515 4.34 -21.92 -5.80
CA LEU A 515 4.90 -20.72 -5.16
C LEU A 515 3.85 -19.77 -4.58
N PHE A 516 2.56 -19.93 -4.91
CA PHE A 516 1.52 -18.95 -4.54
C PHE A 516 0.13 -19.51 -4.24
N GLU A 517 -0.22 -20.72 -4.66
CA GLU A 517 -1.60 -21.20 -4.55
C GLU A 517 -1.98 -21.51 -3.09
N ILE A 518 -1.07 -22.15 -2.35
CA ILE A 518 -1.24 -22.48 -0.93
C ILE A 518 -0.15 -21.74 -0.13
N ASP A 519 -0.44 -20.49 0.21
CA ASP A 519 0.44 -19.61 1.00
C ASP A 519 0.05 -19.55 2.49
N ASP A 520 -1.09 -20.10 2.88
CA ASP A 520 -1.73 -19.93 4.19
C ASP A 520 -1.87 -21.24 4.99
N SER A 521 -1.24 -22.33 4.52
CA SER A 521 -1.28 -23.64 5.19
C SER A 521 0.02 -24.43 5.02
N TRP A 522 0.29 -25.31 5.97
CA TRP A 522 1.33 -26.33 5.88
C TRP A 522 1.14 -27.29 4.70
N ASP A 523 -0.08 -27.40 4.13
CA ASP A 523 -0.30 -28.22 2.93
C ASP A 523 0.52 -27.76 1.72
N GLY A 524 0.89 -26.48 1.67
CA GLY A 524 1.70 -25.86 0.62
C GLY A 524 3.19 -25.76 0.93
N PHE A 525 3.64 -26.25 2.10
CA PHE A 525 5.02 -26.09 2.56
C PHE A 525 5.49 -27.29 3.40
N GLU A 526 6.67 -27.84 3.08
CA GLU A 526 7.29 -28.88 3.90
C GLU A 526 8.81 -28.66 3.99
N TRP A 527 9.34 -28.61 5.21
CA TRP A 527 10.80 -28.57 5.40
C TRP A 527 11.45 -29.88 4.92
N ARG A 528 12.51 -29.76 4.12
CA ARG A 528 13.37 -30.88 3.68
C ARG A 528 14.71 -30.87 4.40
N GLN A 529 15.24 -29.68 4.64
CA GLN A 529 16.39 -29.43 5.50
C GLN A 529 16.19 -28.11 6.24
N VAL A 530 15.98 -28.17 7.54
CA VAL A 530 15.76 -26.99 8.40
C VAL A 530 16.89 -26.76 9.40
N ASP A 531 17.55 -27.83 9.85
CA ASP A 531 18.50 -27.80 10.96
C ASP A 531 19.98 -27.91 10.51
N ASP A 532 20.37 -27.26 9.40
CA ASP A 532 21.78 -27.11 9.01
C ASP A 532 22.33 -25.71 9.24
N ALA A 533 22.28 -25.27 10.50
CA ALA A 533 22.92 -24.02 10.90
C ALA A 533 24.43 -24.04 10.60
N ALA A 534 25.09 -25.19 10.76
CA ALA A 534 26.55 -25.33 10.61
C ALA A 534 27.04 -24.90 9.23
N HIS A 535 26.30 -25.23 8.18
CA HIS A 535 26.58 -24.81 6.80
C HIS A 535 25.69 -23.67 6.31
N SER A 536 24.73 -23.20 7.14
CA SER A 536 23.74 -22.19 6.76
C SER A 536 23.00 -22.57 5.47
N ILE A 537 22.48 -23.80 5.46
CA ILE A 537 21.69 -24.35 4.35
C ILE A 537 20.27 -24.60 4.84
N ILE A 538 19.30 -24.22 4.02
CA ILE A 538 17.91 -24.67 4.17
C ILE A 538 17.41 -25.23 2.85
N ALA A 539 16.50 -26.19 2.94
CA ALA A 539 15.73 -26.70 1.82
C ALA A 539 14.29 -26.98 2.25
N PHE A 540 13.34 -26.71 1.36
CA PHE A 540 11.94 -26.98 1.60
C PHE A 540 11.19 -27.18 0.29
N SER A 541 10.11 -27.94 0.37
CA SER A 541 9.18 -28.13 -0.73
C SER A 541 8.05 -27.11 -0.65
N ARG A 542 7.67 -26.58 -1.80
CA ARG A 542 6.43 -25.84 -2.03
C ARG A 542 5.50 -26.71 -2.86
N MET A 543 4.21 -26.73 -2.51
CA MET A 543 3.20 -27.55 -3.18
C MET A 543 1.95 -26.75 -3.50
N ASP A 544 1.29 -27.15 -4.56
CA ASP A 544 -0.01 -26.60 -4.97
C ASP A 544 -1.17 -27.58 -4.66
N ALA A 545 -2.39 -27.20 -5.03
CA ALA A 545 -3.59 -28.00 -4.74
C ALA A 545 -3.59 -29.36 -5.46
N GLU A 546 -2.94 -29.44 -6.62
CA GLU A 546 -2.80 -30.65 -7.44
C GLU A 546 -1.57 -31.49 -7.06
N ARG A 547 -0.83 -31.07 -6.01
CA ARG A 547 0.40 -31.69 -5.50
C ARG A 547 1.57 -31.62 -6.48
N ASP A 548 1.57 -30.68 -7.42
CA ASP A 548 2.82 -30.30 -8.09
C ASP A 548 3.77 -29.71 -7.05
N GLU A 549 5.05 -30.05 -7.17
CA GLU A 549 6.01 -29.80 -6.11
C GLU A 549 7.29 -29.16 -6.64
N LEU A 550 7.72 -28.08 -5.97
CA LEU A 550 9.02 -27.45 -6.17
C LEU A 550 9.88 -27.61 -4.91
N LEU A 551 11.02 -28.28 -5.05
CA LEU A 551 12.09 -28.27 -4.05
C LEU A 551 12.89 -26.98 -4.20
N CYS A 552 12.92 -26.18 -3.13
CA CYS A 552 13.68 -24.95 -3.04
C CYS A 552 14.89 -25.17 -2.12
N VAL A 553 16.10 -24.87 -2.59
CA VAL A 553 17.36 -25.10 -1.87
C VAL A 553 18.18 -23.81 -1.83
N PHE A 554 18.76 -23.50 -0.67
CA PHE A 554 19.53 -22.27 -0.45
C PHE A 554 20.81 -22.56 0.33
N ASN A 555 21.95 -22.11 -0.19
CA ASN A 555 23.25 -22.10 0.49
C ASN A 555 23.65 -20.67 0.84
N PHE A 556 23.56 -20.25 2.09
CA PHE A 556 23.83 -18.87 2.48
C PHE A 556 25.32 -18.59 2.77
N THR A 557 26.26 -19.38 2.24
CA THR A 557 27.71 -19.19 2.43
C THR A 557 28.44 -19.22 1.10
N PRO A 558 29.69 -18.73 1.01
CA PRO A 558 30.49 -18.83 -0.21
C PRO A 558 31.10 -20.23 -0.42
N VAL A 559 30.77 -21.21 0.43
CA VAL A 559 31.38 -22.54 0.40
C VAL A 559 30.62 -23.46 -0.56
N ASP A 560 31.34 -24.06 -1.50
CA ASP A 560 30.82 -25.10 -2.40
C ASP A 560 30.67 -26.45 -1.66
N HIS A 561 29.60 -27.17 -1.98
CA HIS A 561 29.33 -28.53 -1.51
C HIS A 561 29.14 -29.47 -2.71
N GLY A 562 30.01 -30.48 -2.86
CA GLY A 562 30.01 -31.34 -4.06
C GLY A 562 28.94 -32.43 -4.09
N ALA A 563 28.48 -32.91 -2.94
CA ALA A 563 27.46 -33.97 -2.82
C ALA A 563 26.66 -33.76 -1.52
N TYR A 564 25.90 -32.68 -1.47
CA TYR A 564 25.07 -32.34 -0.32
C TYR A 564 23.80 -33.20 -0.30
N PRO A 565 23.55 -33.99 0.75
CA PRO A 565 22.41 -34.89 0.81
C PRO A 565 21.11 -34.15 1.14
N ILE A 566 20.07 -34.36 0.33
CA ILE A 566 18.69 -33.96 0.65
C ILE A 566 17.81 -35.20 0.62
N HIS A 567 17.15 -35.49 1.75
CA HIS A 567 16.26 -36.63 1.87
C HIS A 567 14.87 -36.29 1.33
N MET A 568 14.36 -37.16 0.45
CA MET A 568 13.00 -37.10 -0.07
C MET A 568 12.23 -38.34 0.39
N PRO A 569 10.98 -38.20 0.85
CA PRO A 569 10.21 -39.31 1.42
C PRO A 569 9.68 -40.29 0.37
N TYR A 570 9.95 -40.04 -0.91
CA TYR A 570 9.59 -40.86 -2.05
C TYR A 570 10.72 -40.80 -3.08
N ARG A 571 10.78 -41.79 -3.97
CA ARG A 571 11.67 -41.75 -5.14
C ARG A 571 11.27 -40.61 -6.06
N CYS A 572 12.25 -39.84 -6.53
CA CYS A 572 11.99 -38.77 -7.48
C CYS A 572 13.22 -38.45 -8.33
N THR A 573 12.98 -37.69 -9.38
CA THR A 573 13.99 -36.98 -10.16
C THR A 573 13.71 -35.48 -10.10
N LEU A 574 14.75 -34.68 -10.35
CA LEU A 574 14.67 -33.22 -10.29
C LEU A 574 14.88 -32.62 -11.68
N GLU A 575 13.99 -31.70 -12.05
CA GLU A 575 14.10 -30.87 -13.24
C GLU A 575 14.34 -29.43 -12.78
N ARG A 576 15.46 -28.80 -13.18
CA ARG A 576 15.77 -27.45 -12.70
C ARG A 576 14.82 -26.43 -13.33
N VAL A 577 14.14 -25.66 -12.49
CA VAL A 577 13.23 -24.59 -12.93
C VAL A 577 13.98 -23.25 -12.99
N MET A 578 14.75 -22.93 -11.96
CA MET A 578 15.50 -21.67 -11.87
C MET A 578 16.69 -21.81 -10.91
N SER A 579 17.78 -21.08 -11.15
CA SER A 579 18.90 -20.94 -10.21
C SER A 579 19.38 -19.48 -10.17
N SER A 580 19.90 -19.05 -9.02
CA SER A 580 20.54 -17.75 -8.83
C SER A 580 21.93 -17.66 -9.46
N ILE A 581 22.45 -18.78 -9.98
CA ILE A 581 23.73 -18.84 -10.70
C ILE A 581 23.55 -19.57 -12.03
N GLU A 582 24.34 -19.19 -13.02
CA GLU A 582 24.33 -19.81 -14.34
C GLU A 582 25.30 -21.00 -14.35
N ARG A 583 24.78 -22.20 -14.65
CA ARG A 583 25.58 -23.42 -14.87
C ARG A 583 24.79 -24.46 -15.67
N ASP A 584 25.48 -25.42 -16.27
CA ASP A 584 24.84 -26.57 -16.93
C ASP A 584 23.90 -27.31 -15.96
N GLU A 585 22.88 -28.00 -16.49
CA GLU A 585 22.00 -28.82 -15.66
C GLU A 585 22.80 -29.95 -15.01
N PRO A 586 22.99 -29.95 -13.68
CA PRO A 586 23.72 -31.02 -13.05
C PRO A 586 22.86 -32.30 -13.09
N LEU A 587 23.48 -33.42 -13.45
CA LEU A 587 22.93 -34.73 -13.11
C LEU A 587 22.92 -34.81 -11.58
N ILE A 588 21.74 -34.98 -10.98
CA ILE A 588 21.58 -35.14 -9.53
C ILE A 588 21.39 -36.64 -9.28
N PRO A 589 22.43 -37.35 -8.81
CA PRO A 589 22.29 -38.76 -8.45
C PRO A 589 21.30 -38.90 -7.29
N ALA A 590 20.46 -39.93 -7.38
CA ALA A 590 19.56 -40.33 -6.31
C ALA A 590 19.97 -41.72 -5.81
N GLU A 591 20.19 -41.85 -4.50
CA GLU A 591 20.42 -43.13 -3.85
C GLU A 591 19.11 -43.61 -3.19
N ASP A 592 18.74 -44.88 -3.40
CA ASP A 592 17.51 -45.44 -2.85
C ASP A 592 17.62 -45.63 -1.33
N GLU A 593 16.67 -45.09 -0.57
CA GLU A 593 16.54 -45.27 0.88
C GLU A 593 15.14 -45.82 1.23
N GLY A 594 14.95 -47.13 1.07
CA GLY A 594 13.68 -47.80 1.40
C GLY A 594 12.52 -47.27 0.54
N GLU A 595 11.58 -46.56 1.18
CA GLU A 595 10.43 -45.91 0.51
C GLU A 595 10.79 -44.55 -0.13
N GLY A 596 11.93 -43.94 0.25
CA GLY A 596 12.41 -42.64 -0.23
C GLY A 596 13.70 -42.68 -1.06
N CYS A 597 14.32 -41.52 -1.26
CA CYS A 597 15.66 -41.39 -1.85
C CYS A 597 16.46 -40.23 -1.25
N VAL A 598 17.79 -40.32 -1.35
CA VAL A 598 18.72 -39.22 -1.03
C VAL A 598 19.23 -38.63 -2.33
N LEU A 599 18.96 -37.34 -2.52
CA LEU A 599 19.48 -36.55 -3.63
C LEU A 599 20.86 -36.02 -3.24
N LEU A 600 21.88 -36.30 -4.04
CA LEU A 600 23.23 -35.79 -3.85
C LEU A 600 23.45 -34.55 -4.72
N MET A 601 23.17 -33.39 -4.15
CA MET A 601 23.19 -32.12 -4.88
C MET A 601 24.56 -31.45 -4.83
N GLU A 602 25.08 -31.01 -5.96
CA GLU A 602 26.16 -30.04 -5.97
C GLU A 602 25.57 -28.66 -5.68
N LEU A 603 25.92 -28.04 -4.55
CA LEU A 603 25.47 -26.70 -4.17
C LEU A 603 26.66 -25.73 -4.21
N LYS A 604 26.57 -24.70 -5.04
CA LYS A 604 27.59 -23.65 -5.11
C LYS A 604 27.40 -22.61 -4.02
N GLY A 605 28.47 -21.87 -3.73
CA GLY A 605 28.41 -20.73 -2.82
C GLY A 605 27.31 -19.73 -3.22
N TYR A 606 26.50 -19.30 -2.25
CA TYR A 606 25.36 -18.39 -2.43
C TYR A 606 24.29 -18.83 -3.45
N GLU A 607 24.27 -20.12 -3.82
CA GLU A 607 23.25 -20.63 -4.73
C GLU A 607 21.87 -20.68 -4.05
N ALA A 608 20.86 -20.29 -4.80
CA ALA A 608 19.46 -20.57 -4.57
C ALA A 608 18.92 -21.26 -5.81
N ALA A 609 18.22 -22.37 -5.67
CA ALA A 609 17.71 -23.10 -6.83
C ALA A 609 16.34 -23.71 -6.54
N TYR A 610 15.49 -23.70 -7.57
CA TYR A 610 14.19 -24.37 -7.58
C TYR A 610 14.24 -25.56 -8.53
N TYR A 611 13.79 -26.71 -8.06
CA TYR A 611 13.70 -27.93 -8.84
C TYR A 611 12.27 -28.44 -8.80
N ARG A 612 11.71 -28.75 -9.95
CA ARG A 612 10.46 -29.50 -10.02
C ARG A 612 10.72 -30.95 -9.70
N VAL A 613 9.94 -31.47 -8.76
CA VAL A 613 10.03 -32.85 -8.31
C VAL A 613 9.17 -33.73 -9.21
N ARG A 614 9.77 -34.72 -9.85
CA ARG A 614 9.08 -35.71 -10.70
C ARG A 614 9.14 -37.07 -10.01
N ARG A 615 8.00 -37.53 -9.52
CA ARG A 615 7.86 -38.81 -8.82
C ARG A 615 7.81 -39.99 -9.78
#